data_AF-A0A9P2UQ48-F1
#
_entry.id   AF-A0A9P2UQ48-F1
#
_cell.length_a   1.000
_cell.length_b   1.000
_cell.length_c   1.000
_cell.angle_alpha   90.00
_cell.angle_beta   90.00
_cell.angle_gamma   90.00
#
_symmetry.space_group_name_H-M   'P 1'
#
loop_
_entity.id
_entity.type
_entity.pdbx_description
1 polymer ?
#
loop_
_entity_poly.entity_id
_entity_poly.type
_entity_poly.pdbx_seq_one_letter_code
_entity_poly.pdbx_strand_id
1 'polypeptide(L)'
;EIETLFSCLKGRGFNLENTRLTDPRRVKKLIAVLAISFCWCYLTGEWQHDQKKAIKIKKHGRLSISLFRYGLDYVQMAIYALDRP
;
A
#
# COMPACT_ATOMS: atom_id res chain seq x y z
N GLU A 1 13.92 4.21 -4.08
CA GLU A 1 12.51 4.27 -3.60
C GLU A 1 11.47 4.19 -4.71
N ILE A 2 11.68 4.88 -5.85
CA ILE A 2 10.79 4.79 -7.03
C ILE A 2 10.52 3.34 -7.47
N GLU A 3 11.53 2.46 -7.47
CA GLU A 3 11.35 1.04 -7.79
C GLU A 3 10.46 0.30 -6.80
N THR A 4 10.52 0.64 -5.50
CA THR A 4 9.63 0.06 -4.48
C THR A 4 8.20 0.52 -4.68
N LEU A 5 8.01 1.81 -5.03
CA LEU A 5 6.72 2.38 -5.37
C LEU A 5 6.12 1.70 -6.62
N PHE A 6 6.89 1.57 -7.70
CA PHE A 6 6.44 0.85 -8.91
C PHE A 6 6.12 -0.62 -8.62
N SER A 7 6.87 -1.28 -7.74
CA SER A 7 6.58 -2.66 -7.37
C SER A 7 5.30 -2.78 -6.52
N CYS A 8 5.02 -1.82 -5.63
CA CYS A 8 3.77 -1.74 -4.86
C CYS A 8 2.55 -1.41 -5.74
N LEU A 9 2.73 -0.64 -6.81
CA LEU A 9 1.66 -0.33 -7.77
C LEU A 9 1.32 -1.54 -8.66
N LYS A 10 2.30 -2.38 -8.98
CA LYS A 10 2.17 -3.62 -9.75
C LYS A 10 1.73 -4.80 -8.87
N GLY A 11 2.19 -6.02 -9.13
CA GLY A 11 1.79 -7.23 -8.41
C GLY A 11 2.06 -7.28 -6.91
N ARG A 12 2.95 -6.45 -6.35
CA ARG A 12 3.23 -6.44 -4.89
C ARG A 12 2.37 -5.46 -4.10
N GLY A 13 1.24 -5.00 -4.62
CA GLY A 13 0.28 -4.20 -3.85
C GLY A 13 -1.06 -4.07 -4.56
N PHE A 14 -1.21 -3.03 -5.37
CA PHE A 14 -2.49 -2.69 -6.03
C PHE A 14 -2.83 -3.53 -7.26
N ASN A 15 -1.91 -4.40 -7.70
CA ASN A 15 -2.12 -5.41 -8.73
C ASN A 15 -2.56 -4.85 -10.10
N LEU A 16 -2.01 -3.68 -10.47
CA LEU A 16 -2.33 -2.97 -11.72
C LEU A 16 -2.28 -3.83 -12.99
N GLU A 17 -1.38 -4.81 -13.01
CA GLU A 17 -1.17 -5.69 -14.17
C GLU A 17 -2.40 -6.57 -14.45
N ASN A 18 -3.20 -6.88 -13.43
CA ASN A 18 -4.42 -7.68 -13.57
C ASN A 18 -5.61 -6.89 -14.14
N THR A 19 -5.56 -5.56 -14.09
CA THR A 19 -6.66 -4.70 -14.59
C THR A 19 -6.79 -4.73 -16.12
N ARG A 20 -5.76 -5.20 -16.86
CA ARG A 20 -5.69 -5.21 -18.34
C ARG A 20 -6.16 -3.91 -19.00
N LEU A 21 -5.98 -2.77 -18.33
CA LEU A 21 -6.38 -1.47 -18.83
C LEU A 21 -5.42 -1.01 -19.92
N THR A 22 -5.91 -1.01 -21.16
CA THR A 22 -5.16 -0.57 -22.35
C THR A 22 -5.43 0.89 -22.72
N ASP A 23 -6.53 1.48 -22.23
CA ASP A 23 -6.89 2.87 -22.52
C ASP A 23 -6.06 3.87 -21.67
N PRO A 24 -5.28 4.76 -22.30
CA PRO A 24 -4.36 5.66 -21.58
C PRO A 24 -5.09 6.69 -20.71
N ARG A 25 -6.33 7.08 -21.05
CA ARG A 25 -7.11 8.02 -20.22
C ARG A 25 -7.56 7.36 -18.93
N ARG A 26 -7.97 6.09 -19.00
CA ARG A 26 -8.33 5.28 -17.82
C ARG A 26 -7.12 4.98 -16.95
N VAL A 27 -5.97 4.67 -17.56
CA VAL A 27 -4.70 4.46 -16.83
C VAL A 27 -4.32 5.72 -16.05
N LYS A 28 -4.39 6.91 -16.66
CA LYS A 28 -4.09 8.18 -15.96
C LYS A 28 -4.97 8.39 -14.73
N LYS A 29 -6.28 8.15 -14.86
CA LYS A 29 -7.21 8.26 -13.72
C LYS A 29 -6.90 7.24 -12.63
N LEU A 30 -6.61 6.00 -13.01
CA LEU A 30 -6.27 4.95 -12.07
C LEU A 30 -4.97 5.26 -11.31
N ILE A 31 -3.93 5.72 -12.00
CA ILE A 31 -2.67 6.13 -11.36
C ILE A 31 -2.91 7.26 -10.34
N ALA A 32 -3.77 8.23 -10.65
CA ALA A 32 -4.09 9.31 -9.71
C ALA A 32 -4.74 8.79 -8.43
N VAL A 33 -5.74 7.89 -8.54
CA VAL A 33 -6.39 7.26 -7.39
C VAL A 33 -5.40 6.39 -6.60
N LEU A 34 -4.53 5.66 -7.30
CA LEU A 34 -3.51 4.82 -6.67
C LEU A 34 -2.45 5.64 -5.93
N ALA A 35 -2.08 6.81 -6.44
CA ALA A 35 -1.16 7.71 -5.73
C ALA A 35 -1.77 8.20 -4.40
N ILE A 36 -3.04 8.58 -4.41
CA ILE A 36 -3.77 8.98 -3.20
C ILE A 36 -3.86 7.79 -2.23
N SER A 37 -4.24 6.61 -2.73
CA SER A 37 -4.34 5.39 -1.93
C SER A 37 -2.99 4.97 -1.35
N PHE A 38 -1.90 5.15 -2.11
CA PHE A 38 -0.55 4.87 -1.65
C PHE A 38 -0.15 5.79 -0.50
N CYS A 39 -0.40 7.10 -0.63
CA CYS A 39 -0.15 8.07 0.43
C CYS A 39 -0.94 7.71 1.71
N TRP A 40 -2.21 7.35 1.56
CA TRP A 40 -3.05 6.93 2.67
C TRP A 40 -2.50 5.69 3.39
N CYS A 41 -2.12 4.66 2.64
CA CYS A 41 -1.53 3.45 3.20
C CYS A 41 -0.19 3.74 3.89
N TYR A 42 0.63 4.63 3.33
CA TYR A 42 1.89 5.02 3.95
C TYR A 42 1.66 5.71 5.31
N LEU A 43 0.80 6.73 5.35
CA LEU A 43 0.44 7.46 6.58
C LEU A 43 -0.18 6.53 7.64
N THR A 44 -1.04 5.61 7.22
CA THR A 44 -1.65 4.61 8.12
C THR A 44 -0.62 3.63 8.67
N GLY A 45 0.38 3.28 7.86
CA GLY A 45 1.51 2.44 8.27
C GLY A 45 2.42 3.13 9.27
N GLU A 46 2.71 4.42 9.06
CA GLU A 46 3.44 5.25 10.03
C GLU A 46 2.68 5.36 11.34
N TRP A 47 1.40 5.70 11.30
CA TRP A 47 0.57 5.81 12.49
C TRP A 47 0.53 4.49 13.29
N GLN A 48 0.37 3.33 12.63
CA GLN A 48 0.42 2.06 13.33
C GLN A 48 1.80 1.73 13.89
N HIS A 49 2.86 2.09 13.17
CA HIS A 49 4.23 1.86 13.62
C HIS A 49 4.52 2.64 14.91
N ASP A 50 4.05 3.88 14.97
CA ASP A 50 4.27 4.79 16.08
C ASP A 50 3.35 4.51 17.28
N GLN A 51 2.05 4.32 17.03
CA GLN A 51 1.02 4.36 18.08
C GLN A 51 0.45 3.01 18.51
N LYS A 52 0.54 1.97 17.67
CA LYS A 52 -0.05 0.65 17.97
C LYS A 52 0.99 -0.44 18.16
N LYS A 53 1.73 -0.74 17.10
CA LYS A 53 2.68 -1.84 17.07
C LYS A 53 3.82 -1.48 16.14
N ALA A 54 4.96 -1.19 16.74
CA ALA A 54 6.19 -0.93 16.02
C ALA A 54 6.61 -2.15 15.18
N ILE A 55 6.99 -1.86 13.94
CA ILE A 55 7.56 -2.85 13.04
C ILE A 55 8.97 -3.16 13.52
N LYS A 56 9.27 -4.45 13.71
CA LYS A 56 10.60 -4.89 14.15
C LYS A 56 11.68 -4.49 13.14
N ILE A 57 12.76 -3.88 13.63
CA ILE A 57 13.97 -3.60 12.85
C ILE A 57 14.81 -4.88 12.80
N LYS A 58 15.28 -5.27 11.62
CA LYS A 58 16.14 -6.45 11.40
C LYS A 58 17.61 -6.10 11.75
N LYS A 59 18.45 -7.13 11.92
CA LYS A 59 19.89 -6.97 12.27
C LYS A 59 20.67 -6.01 11.36
N HIS A 60 20.25 -5.88 10.11
CA HIS A 60 20.84 -4.97 9.12
C HIS A 60 20.20 -3.56 9.10
N GLY A 61 19.52 -3.14 10.17
CA GLY A 61 19.02 -1.77 10.36
C GLY A 61 17.77 -1.38 9.56
N ARG A 62 17.17 -2.29 8.78
CA ARG A 62 15.94 -2.01 8.01
C ARG A 62 14.71 -2.61 8.69
N LEU A 63 13.56 -1.95 8.51
CA LEU A 63 12.27 -2.47 8.92
C LEU A 63 12.01 -3.85 8.29
N SER A 64 11.36 -4.73 9.04
CA SER A 64 11.03 -6.08 8.58
C SER A 64 9.99 -6.10 7.47
N ILE A 65 9.10 -5.11 7.44
CA ILE A 65 8.14 -4.83 6.37
C ILE A 65 8.15 -3.31 6.08
N SER A 66 7.74 -2.90 4.88
CA SER A 66 7.59 -1.46 4.58
C SER A 66 6.37 -0.86 5.29
N LEU A 67 6.43 0.42 5.63
CA LEU A 67 5.31 1.16 6.22
C LEU A 67 4.07 1.10 5.31
N PHE A 68 4.25 1.28 3.99
CA PHE A 68 3.18 1.10 3.02
C PHE A 68 2.49 -0.28 3.15
N ARG A 69 3.26 -1.37 3.19
CA ARG A 69 2.69 -2.72 3.29
C ARG A 69 1.96 -2.90 4.62
N TYR A 70 2.49 -2.34 5.69
CA TYR A 70 1.87 -2.40 7.00
C TYR A 70 0.52 -1.66 7.05
N GLY A 71 0.46 -0.46 6.48
CA GLY A 71 -0.78 0.29 6.38
C GLY A 71 -1.77 -0.33 5.39
N LEU A 72 -1.31 -0.90 4.28
CA LEU A 72 -2.17 -1.59 3.32
C LEU A 72 -2.89 -2.78 3.96
N ASP A 73 -2.17 -3.60 4.72
CA ASP A 73 -2.74 -4.77 5.42
C ASP A 73 -3.85 -4.35 6.40
N TYR A 74 -3.61 -3.26 7.13
CA TYR A 74 -4.60 -2.69 8.03
C TYR A 74 -5.82 -2.11 7.33
N VAL A 75 -5.62 -1.36 6.23
CA VAL A 75 -6.73 -0.83 5.43
C VAL A 75 -7.57 -1.97 4.86
N GLN A 76 -6.93 -3.04 4.35
CA GLN A 76 -7.64 -4.23 3.89
C GLN A 76 -8.45 -4.88 5.01
N MET A 77 -7.83 -5.09 6.19
CA MET A 77 -8.53 -5.64 7.36
C MET A 77 -9.73 -4.76 7.76
N ALA A 78 -9.57 -3.44 7.77
CA ALA A 78 -10.63 -2.51 8.11
C ALA A 78 -11.79 -2.58 7.09
N ILE A 79 -11.49 -2.63 5.80
CA ILE A 79 -12.50 -2.79 4.74
C ILE A 79 -13.24 -4.12 4.90
N TYR A 80 -12.54 -5.24 5.09
CA TYR A 80 -13.18 -6.54 5.31
C TYR A 80 -14.04 -6.58 6.57
N ALA A 81 -13.65 -5.85 7.62
CA ALA A 81 -14.46 -5.73 8.84
C ALA A 81 -15.74 -4.92 8.61
N LEU A 82 -15.70 -3.91 7.73
CA LEU A 82 -16.86 -3.10 7.35
C LEU A 82 -17.82 -3.81 6.37
N ASP A 83 -17.31 -4.75 5.57
CA ASP A 83 -18.09 -5.54 4.61
C ASP A 83 -18.81 -6.72 5.27
N ARG A 84 -18.50 -7.05 6.54
CA ARG A 84 -19.28 -8.05 7.28
C ARG A 84 -20.69 -7.54 7.58
N PRO A 85 -21.75 -8.33 7.31
CA PRO A 85 -23.13 -7.98 7.62
C PRO A 85 -23.42 -7.92 9.13
#